data_AF-E6QPG2-F1
#
_entry.id   AF-E6QPG2-F1
#
_cell.length_a   1.000
_cell.length_b   1.000
_cell.length_c   1.000
_cell.angle_alpha   90.00
_cell.angle_beta   90.00
_cell.angle_gamma   90.00
#
_symmetry.space_group_name_H-M   'P 1'
#
loop_
_entity.id
_entity.type
_entity.pdbx_description
1 polymer ?
#
loop_
_entity_poly.entity_id
_entity_poly.type
_entity_poly.pdbx_seq_one_letter_code
_entity_poly.pdbx_strand_id
1 'polypeptide(L)'
;MGRLACCYHQGSRSGGKSPARVPALCRGALRPATSFLGALCPTTQFFCLSGYFHGSSTGKNDPEDAYLWQNSTIEIQFDSLQIPALDLRPSFIDPPIQGRRFPQRSSANAMKKYKRSPLFNEKKAAEVAAFFLLKAANRNASMTVLKLMKLMYLAERESYRLYGDPIIGDALVSMPNGPVLSASLNLINATPDERDDGSYWDKLIAEREDRYMALRPDTGVTSTEDLMELSQADAEILETIWARFGTKSALQLRDYTHDPKNCPEWEDPDGSSIPIETETLLRGLGFSDTQVEATVANIEQRAWAAGNLALLKTPA
;
A
#
# COMPACT_ATOMS: atom_id res chain seq x y z
N MET A 1 17.83 46.46 -35.83
CA MET A 1 19.28 46.44 -36.14
C MET A 1 20.01 47.09 -34.97
N GLY A 2 20.55 46.30 -34.04
CA GLY A 2 21.31 46.79 -32.89
C GLY A 2 22.74 46.28 -32.98
N ARG A 3 23.70 47.20 -33.03
CA ARG A 3 25.15 46.96 -33.08
C ARG A 3 25.79 47.37 -31.75
N LEU A 4 26.88 46.65 -31.41
CA LEU A 4 28.09 47.13 -30.71
C LEU A 4 27.91 47.48 -29.20
N ALA A 5 28.87 47.33 -28.29
CA ALA A 5 30.27 46.91 -28.33
C ALA A 5 30.72 46.53 -26.91
N CYS A 6 31.79 45.75 -26.85
CA CYS A 6 32.63 45.48 -25.68
C CYS A 6 33.76 46.52 -25.61
N CYS A 7 34.18 46.94 -24.39
CA CYS A 7 35.54 47.35 -23.95
C CYS A 7 35.41 48.00 -22.54
N TYR A 8 35.97 47.50 -21.43
CA TYR A 8 37.36 47.26 -20.97
C TYR A 8 38.07 48.48 -20.32
N HIS A 9 38.86 48.19 -19.25
CA HIS A 9 39.82 49.00 -18.45
C HIS A 9 39.31 49.74 -17.19
N GLN A 10 40.03 49.80 -16.04
CA GLN A 10 41.26 49.14 -15.56
C GLN A 10 41.51 49.51 -14.08
N GLY A 11 42.27 48.65 -13.37
CA GLY A 11 43.31 49.05 -12.40
C GLY A 11 43.06 48.69 -10.92
N SER A 12 44.04 48.44 -10.07
CA SER A 12 45.31 47.66 -10.07
C SER A 12 45.86 47.70 -8.62
N ARG A 13 46.84 46.82 -8.29
CA ARG A 13 47.70 46.69 -7.07
C ARG A 13 47.26 45.62 -6.07
N SER A 14 48.11 44.75 -5.51
CA SER A 14 49.56 44.49 -5.66
C SER A 14 50.00 43.27 -4.83
N GLY A 15 50.94 42.46 -5.36
CA GLY A 15 51.93 41.61 -4.64
C GLY A 15 51.44 40.30 -4.01
N GLY A 16 52.02 39.11 -4.19
CA GLY A 16 53.28 38.69 -4.82
C GLY A 16 54.01 37.68 -3.91
N LYS A 17 54.10 36.40 -4.32
CA LYS A 17 55.28 35.51 -4.21
C LYS A 17 54.97 34.11 -4.79
N SER A 18 55.85 33.68 -5.69
CA SER A 18 55.82 32.50 -6.59
C SER A 18 56.58 31.27 -5.97
N PRO A 19 57.05 30.25 -6.73
CA PRO A 19 56.31 29.14 -7.38
C PRO A 19 57.04 27.75 -7.28
N ALA A 20 56.60 26.81 -8.14
CA ALA A 20 57.31 25.63 -8.71
C ALA A 20 57.09 24.28 -7.98
N ARG A 21 57.00 23.12 -8.65
CA ARG A 21 57.54 22.70 -9.96
C ARG A 21 56.86 21.41 -10.47
N VAL A 22 56.73 21.28 -11.79
CA VAL A 22 56.46 20.05 -12.59
C VAL A 22 57.81 19.55 -13.16
N PRO A 23 57.99 18.24 -13.44
CA PRO A 23 58.05 17.73 -14.85
C PRO A 23 57.36 16.33 -14.97
N ALA A 24 56.65 15.88 -16.01
CA ALA A 24 56.76 15.87 -17.49
C ALA A 24 57.55 14.68 -18.12
N LEU A 25 56.94 14.09 -19.17
CA LEU A 25 57.41 13.12 -20.22
C LEU A 25 57.36 11.59 -19.89
N CYS A 26 57.00 10.64 -20.76
CA CYS A 26 57.00 10.45 -22.25
C CYS A 26 55.83 9.49 -22.66
N ARG A 27 55.02 9.72 -23.71
CA ARG A 27 55.16 9.50 -25.19
C ARG A 27 55.04 8.05 -25.74
N GLY A 28 54.07 7.88 -26.65
CA GLY A 28 54.10 7.05 -27.88
C GLY A 28 53.07 5.91 -27.92
N ALA A 29 52.45 5.49 -29.04
CA ALA A 29 52.22 6.01 -30.39
C ALA A 29 51.25 5.00 -31.11
N LEU A 30 50.36 5.52 -31.95
CA LEU A 30 49.78 5.02 -33.23
C LEU A 30 49.43 3.52 -33.51
N ARG A 31 48.29 3.36 -34.23
CA ARG A 31 47.59 2.18 -34.81
C ARG A 31 48.30 1.58 -36.07
N PRO A 32 47.71 0.72 -36.98
CA PRO A 32 46.50 -0.14 -37.01
C PRO A 32 46.65 -1.56 -37.71
N ALA A 33 45.52 -2.29 -37.81
CA ALA A 33 45.04 -3.21 -38.88
C ALA A 33 45.68 -4.60 -39.14
N THR A 34 44.87 -5.68 -39.15
CA THR A 34 44.31 -6.34 -40.37
C THR A 34 43.61 -7.67 -40.05
N SER A 35 42.63 -7.96 -40.90
CA SER A 35 41.68 -9.08 -41.02
C SER A 35 42.27 -10.42 -41.45
N PHE A 36 41.62 -11.53 -41.10
CA PHE A 36 41.62 -12.76 -41.92
C PHE A 36 40.26 -13.50 -41.88
N LEU A 37 39.89 -14.01 -43.06
CA LEU A 37 38.64 -14.67 -43.44
C LEU A 37 38.50 -16.10 -42.90
N GLY A 38 37.23 -16.52 -42.73
CA GLY A 38 36.67 -17.61 -43.55
C GLY A 38 36.45 -18.98 -42.89
N ALA A 39 35.20 -19.42 -42.80
CA ALA A 39 34.67 -20.63 -43.45
C ALA A 39 33.20 -20.91 -43.03
N LEU A 40 32.42 -21.39 -44.01
CA LEU A 40 30.98 -21.64 -44.00
C LEU A 40 30.66 -23.14 -43.77
N CYS A 41 29.52 -23.37 -43.07
CA CYS A 41 28.49 -24.44 -43.25
C CYS A 41 28.80 -25.94 -42.97
N PRO A 42 27.78 -26.83 -42.83
CA PRO A 42 26.33 -26.61 -42.58
C PRO A 42 25.64 -27.59 -41.57
N THR A 43 24.33 -27.33 -41.38
CA THR A 43 23.20 -28.26 -41.09
C THR A 43 23.02 -28.87 -39.70
N THR A 44 21.95 -28.44 -39.00
CA THR A 44 20.90 -29.33 -38.45
C THR A 44 19.60 -28.54 -38.32
N GLN A 45 18.56 -29.01 -39.02
CA GLN A 45 17.16 -28.57 -38.88
C GLN A 45 16.59 -29.11 -37.57
N PHE A 46 15.90 -28.26 -36.80
CA PHE A 46 14.81 -28.69 -35.93
C PHE A 46 13.64 -27.72 -36.08
N PHE A 47 12.50 -28.29 -36.46
CA PHE A 47 11.17 -27.68 -36.39
C PHE A 47 10.78 -27.48 -34.93
N CYS A 48 10.24 -26.30 -34.60
CA CYS A 48 9.23 -26.20 -33.54
C CYS A 48 8.27 -25.06 -33.87
N LEU A 49 7.03 -25.46 -34.15
CA LEU A 49 5.84 -24.61 -34.17
C LEU A 49 5.44 -24.30 -32.72
N SER A 50 4.90 -23.10 -32.51
CA SER A 50 3.88 -22.72 -31.52
C SER A 50 4.29 -21.60 -30.55
N GLY A 51 3.54 -20.49 -30.62
CA GLY A 51 3.11 -19.72 -29.45
C GLY A 51 4.13 -18.79 -28.81
N TYR A 52 4.33 -17.60 -29.39
CA TYR A 52 4.82 -16.47 -28.62
C TYR A 52 3.70 -15.93 -27.71
N PHE A 53 3.67 -16.37 -26.46
CA PHE A 53 3.10 -15.61 -25.34
C PHE A 53 4.24 -15.40 -24.33
N HIS A 54 4.89 -14.24 -24.40
CA HIS A 54 5.85 -13.80 -23.39
C HIS A 54 5.15 -12.80 -22.47
N GLY A 55 4.57 -13.32 -21.38
CA GLY A 55 4.16 -12.54 -20.21
C GLY A 55 4.98 -13.00 -19.01
N SER A 56 6.29 -12.72 -19.03
CA SER A 56 7.18 -12.97 -17.89
C SER A 56 6.95 -11.87 -16.85
N SER A 57 5.95 -12.06 -15.98
CA SER A 57 5.86 -11.34 -14.71
C SER A 57 6.95 -11.88 -13.78
N THR A 58 8.17 -11.37 -13.94
CA THR A 58 9.20 -11.43 -12.89
C THR A 58 9.12 -10.15 -12.07
N GLY A 59 7.96 -9.91 -11.44
CA GLY A 59 7.93 -9.08 -10.25
C GLY A 59 8.74 -9.78 -9.17
N LYS A 60 9.63 -9.06 -8.48
CA LYS A 60 10.32 -9.56 -7.29
C LYS A 60 9.28 -9.77 -6.18
N ASN A 61 8.55 -10.88 -6.26
CA ASN A 61 7.63 -11.29 -5.22
C ASN A 61 8.45 -11.70 -4.01
N ASP A 62 8.13 -11.12 -2.86
CA ASP A 62 8.68 -11.59 -1.58
C ASP A 62 8.00 -12.93 -1.26
N PRO A 63 8.72 -14.07 -1.26
CA PRO A 63 8.11 -15.39 -1.12
C PRO A 63 7.42 -15.60 0.23
N GLU A 64 7.73 -14.79 1.26
CA GLU A 64 7.16 -14.95 2.60
C GLU A 64 5.68 -14.51 2.69
N ASP A 65 5.20 -13.63 1.81
CA ASP A 65 3.85 -13.08 1.89
C ASP A 65 2.74 -14.13 1.60
N ALA A 66 3.07 -15.31 1.05
CA ALA A 66 2.12 -16.32 0.54
C ALA A 66 1.28 -17.04 1.62
N TYR A 67 1.80 -17.14 2.84
CA TYR A 67 1.20 -18.00 3.88
C TYR A 67 0.10 -17.35 4.71
N LEU A 68 -0.02 -16.01 4.70
CA LEU A 68 -0.93 -15.31 5.62
C LEU A 68 -2.40 -15.29 5.19
N TRP A 69 -2.69 -15.53 3.92
CA TRP A 69 -4.05 -15.37 3.38
C TRP A 69 -4.88 -16.66 3.41
N GLN A 70 -4.25 -17.83 3.55
CA GLN A 70 -4.99 -19.09 3.71
C GLN A 70 -5.72 -19.20 5.06
N ASN A 71 -5.31 -18.44 6.08
CA ASN A 71 -5.90 -18.48 7.42
C ASN A 71 -6.90 -17.35 7.72
N SER A 72 -7.22 -16.49 6.75
CA SER A 72 -8.27 -15.45 6.88
C SER A 72 -9.68 -15.96 6.53
N THR A 73 -9.84 -17.26 6.26
CA THR A 73 -11.15 -17.93 6.21
C THR A 73 -11.32 -18.72 7.50
N ILE A 74 -12.13 -18.22 8.41
CA ILE A 74 -12.40 -18.85 9.71
C ILE A 74 -13.33 -20.05 9.50
N GLU A 75 -12.84 -21.26 9.78
CA GLU A 75 -13.69 -22.35 10.26
C GLU A 75 -13.83 -22.22 11.77
N ILE A 76 -15.08 -22.14 12.23
CA ILE A 76 -15.43 -22.12 13.66
C ILE A 76 -15.40 -23.57 14.16
N GLN A 77 -14.40 -23.95 14.95
CA GLN A 77 -14.51 -25.15 15.79
C GLN A 77 -15.36 -24.81 17.03
N PHE A 78 -16.51 -25.47 17.14
CA PHE A 78 -17.26 -25.50 18.39
C PHE A 78 -16.62 -26.56 19.31
N ASP A 79 -15.98 -26.12 20.39
CA ASP A 79 -15.66 -27.01 21.50
C ASP A 79 -16.95 -27.45 22.18
N SER A 80 -17.24 -28.74 22.04
CA SER A 80 -18.39 -29.39 22.65
C SER A 80 -18.07 -29.66 24.11
N LEU A 81 -18.81 -29.03 25.01
CA LEU A 81 -18.88 -29.40 26.43
C LEU A 81 -19.08 -30.92 26.56
N GLN A 82 -18.23 -31.55 27.37
CA GLN A 82 -18.26 -32.98 27.66
C GLN A 82 -19.61 -33.42 28.23
N ILE A 83 -20.27 -34.36 27.55
CA ILE A 83 -21.27 -35.26 28.13
C ILE A 83 -20.62 -36.65 28.21
N PRO A 84 -20.67 -37.38 29.36
CA PRO A 84 -19.91 -38.60 29.50
C PRO A 84 -20.60 -39.85 28.92
N ALA A 85 -19.76 -40.64 28.24
CA ALA A 85 -19.69 -42.10 28.09
C ALA A 85 -20.89 -42.90 27.54
N LEU A 86 -20.69 -43.54 26.37
CA LEU A 86 -20.82 -44.99 26.24
C LEU A 86 -20.04 -45.55 25.04
N ASP A 87 -19.74 -46.83 25.15
CA ASP A 87 -18.62 -47.58 24.58
C ASP A 87 -18.97 -48.36 23.28
N LEU A 88 -17.91 -48.81 22.58
CA LEU A 88 -17.78 -49.95 21.65
C LEU A 88 -17.91 -49.79 20.11
N ARG A 89 -16.70 -49.80 19.51
CA ARG A 89 -16.17 -50.75 18.47
C ARG A 89 -16.33 -50.46 16.96
N PRO A 90 -15.37 -50.98 16.14
CA PRO A 90 -14.87 -50.30 14.95
C PRO A 90 -15.24 -50.98 13.62
N SER A 91 -14.90 -50.25 12.53
CA SER A 91 -14.66 -50.68 11.14
C SER A 91 -15.82 -50.62 10.16
N PHE A 92 -15.91 -49.50 9.45
CA PHE A 92 -16.31 -49.46 8.03
C PHE A 92 -15.37 -48.48 7.29
N ILE A 93 -14.70 -48.99 6.27
CA ILE A 93 -13.84 -48.24 5.36
C ILE A 93 -14.78 -47.58 4.34
N ASP A 94 -14.86 -46.26 4.32
CA ASP A 94 -15.56 -45.53 3.26
C ASP A 94 -14.60 -45.26 2.07
N PRO A 95 -15.08 -45.39 0.82
CA PRO A 95 -14.31 -45.09 -0.39
C PRO A 95 -14.07 -43.57 -0.58
N PRO A 96 -13.12 -43.17 -1.44
CA PRO A 96 -12.67 -41.78 -1.51
C PRO A 96 -13.79 -40.85 -2.02
N ILE A 97 -14.13 -39.85 -1.22
CA ILE A 97 -15.10 -38.81 -1.56
C ILE A 97 -14.50 -37.92 -2.65
N GLN A 98 -14.90 -38.13 -3.89
CA GLN A 98 -14.72 -37.18 -4.99
C GLN A 98 -15.66 -35.98 -4.78
N GLY A 99 -15.09 -34.77 -4.87
CA GLY A 99 -15.80 -33.57 -5.29
C GLY A 99 -16.90 -33.05 -4.35
N ARG A 100 -16.50 -32.49 -3.21
CA ARG A 100 -17.31 -31.43 -2.58
C ARG A 100 -16.72 -30.07 -2.95
N ARG A 101 -17.42 -29.32 -3.80
CA ARG A 101 -17.24 -27.87 -3.91
C ARG A 101 -17.61 -27.27 -2.55
N PHE A 102 -16.63 -26.69 -1.87
CA PHE A 102 -16.88 -25.90 -0.68
C PHE A 102 -17.65 -24.64 -1.11
N PRO A 103 -18.85 -24.37 -0.57
CA PRO A 103 -19.48 -23.09 -0.76
C PRO A 103 -18.68 -22.07 0.05
N GLN A 104 -18.04 -21.10 -0.62
CA GLN A 104 -17.41 -19.97 0.05
C GLN A 104 -18.51 -19.13 0.71
N ARG A 105 -18.70 -19.30 2.03
CA ARG A 105 -19.70 -18.57 2.80
C ARG A 105 -19.06 -17.37 3.48
N SER A 106 -19.01 -16.28 2.72
CA SER A 106 -18.96 -14.86 3.09
C SER A 106 -18.50 -14.47 4.52
N SER A 107 -17.23 -14.08 4.67
CA SER A 107 -16.80 -13.15 5.72
C SER A 107 -17.42 -11.74 5.55
N ALA A 108 -17.99 -11.45 4.38
CA ALA A 108 -18.67 -10.20 4.04
C ALA A 108 -19.88 -9.86 4.95
N ASN A 109 -20.50 -10.85 5.61
CA ASN A 109 -21.67 -10.59 6.46
C ASN A 109 -21.33 -10.11 7.89
N ALA A 110 -20.11 -10.33 8.40
CA ALA A 110 -19.73 -9.83 9.73
C ALA A 110 -19.34 -8.33 9.72
N MET A 111 -18.79 -7.83 8.60
CA MET A 111 -18.38 -6.42 8.44
C MET A 111 -19.52 -5.47 8.05
N LYS A 112 -20.74 -5.96 7.80
CA LYS A 112 -21.92 -5.12 7.51
C LYS A 112 -22.40 -4.26 8.69
N LYS A 113 -21.80 -4.41 9.89
CA LYS A 113 -22.29 -3.76 11.12
C LYS A 113 -21.67 -2.39 11.41
N TYR A 114 -20.53 -2.03 10.82
CA TYR A 114 -19.94 -0.70 11.03
C TYR A 114 -20.56 0.32 10.08
N LYS A 115 -21.37 1.22 10.66
CA LYS A 115 -21.83 2.43 9.98
C LYS A 115 -20.58 3.21 9.54
N ARG A 116 -20.46 3.52 8.23
CA ARG A 116 -19.34 4.32 7.71
C ARG A 116 -19.20 5.59 8.56
N SER A 117 -17.95 5.91 8.94
CA SER A 117 -17.64 7.15 9.65
C SER A 117 -18.20 8.35 8.86
N PRO A 118 -18.86 9.32 9.51
CA PRO A 118 -19.34 10.53 8.83
C PRO A 118 -18.21 11.37 8.21
N LEU A 119 -16.96 11.16 8.64
CA LEU A 119 -15.78 11.83 8.10
C LEU A 119 -15.15 11.08 6.92
N PHE A 120 -15.57 9.84 6.66
CA PHE A 120 -14.97 9.00 5.63
C PHE A 120 -15.08 9.65 4.24
N ASN A 121 -13.93 9.81 3.59
CA ASN A 121 -13.83 10.32 2.23
C ASN A 121 -13.25 9.25 1.30
N GLU A 122 -14.13 8.61 0.52
CA GLU A 122 -13.75 7.59 -0.45
C GLU A 122 -12.71 8.08 -1.47
N LYS A 123 -12.81 9.34 -1.91
CA LYS A 123 -11.88 9.87 -2.91
C LYS A 123 -10.46 9.95 -2.36
N LYS A 124 -10.31 10.47 -1.14
CA LYS A 124 -9.03 10.47 -0.44
C LYS A 124 -8.54 9.04 -0.19
N ALA A 125 -9.42 8.11 0.21
CA ALA A 125 -9.05 6.70 0.37
C ALA A 125 -8.45 6.11 -0.92
N ALA A 126 -9.11 6.35 -2.05
CA ALA A 126 -8.69 5.89 -3.37
C ALA A 126 -7.37 6.53 -3.81
N GLU A 127 -7.18 7.84 -3.61
CA GLU A 127 -5.93 8.52 -3.97
C GLU A 127 -4.76 8.13 -3.06
N VAL A 128 -4.98 7.92 -1.76
CA VAL A 128 -3.95 7.37 -0.85
C VAL A 128 -3.54 5.97 -1.31
N ALA A 129 -4.50 5.11 -1.67
CA ALA A 129 -4.19 3.79 -2.21
C ALA A 129 -3.42 3.90 -3.54
N ALA A 130 -3.88 4.76 -4.44
CA ALA A 130 -3.25 5.02 -5.73
C ALA A 130 -1.81 5.52 -5.59
N PHE A 131 -1.53 6.40 -4.62
CA PHE A 131 -0.19 6.87 -4.31
C PHE A 131 0.76 5.70 -4.03
N PHE A 132 0.40 4.80 -3.10
CA PHE A 132 1.28 3.68 -2.75
C PHE A 132 1.42 2.66 -3.88
N LEU A 133 0.36 2.44 -4.66
CA LEU A 133 0.41 1.58 -5.84
C LEU A 133 1.31 2.16 -6.93
N LEU A 134 1.23 3.47 -7.19
CA LEU A 134 2.10 4.18 -8.12
C LEU A 134 3.57 4.04 -7.69
N LYS A 135 3.86 4.28 -6.41
CA LYS A 135 5.21 4.16 -5.86
C LYS A 135 5.76 2.73 -5.96
N ALA A 136 4.92 1.72 -5.79
CA ALA A 136 5.29 0.32 -5.96
C ALA A 136 5.54 -0.03 -7.43
N ALA A 137 4.64 0.40 -8.34
CA ALA A 137 4.78 0.22 -9.78
C ALA A 137 6.07 0.84 -10.33
N ASN A 138 6.43 2.05 -9.87
CA ASN A 138 7.69 2.71 -10.20
C ASN A 138 8.95 1.95 -9.75
N ARG A 139 8.81 1.00 -8.83
CA ARG A 139 9.88 0.08 -8.40
C ARG A 139 9.73 -1.33 -9.00
N ASN A 140 8.80 -1.53 -9.93
CA ASN A 140 8.41 -2.84 -10.46
C ASN A 140 8.08 -3.86 -9.34
N ALA A 141 7.46 -3.37 -8.26
CA ALA A 141 7.10 -4.17 -7.10
C ALA A 141 5.59 -4.42 -7.07
N SER A 142 5.20 -5.66 -6.77
CA SER A 142 3.82 -6.03 -6.52
C SER A 142 3.35 -5.51 -5.15
N MET A 143 2.09 -5.10 -5.05
CA MET A 143 1.49 -4.64 -3.80
C MET A 143 0.40 -5.61 -3.34
N THR A 144 0.59 -6.24 -2.19
CA THR A 144 -0.46 -7.08 -1.57
C THR A 144 -1.49 -6.23 -0.85
N VAL A 145 -2.72 -6.73 -0.71
CA VAL A 145 -3.78 -6.10 0.09
C VAL A 145 -3.30 -5.79 1.50
N LEU A 146 -2.61 -6.75 2.14
CA LEU A 146 -2.09 -6.58 3.49
C LEU A 146 -1.08 -5.44 3.56
N LYS A 147 -0.08 -5.42 2.67
CA LYS A 147 0.93 -4.35 2.65
C LYS A 147 0.29 -2.98 2.40
N LEU A 148 -0.61 -2.88 1.43
CA LEU A 148 -1.33 -1.64 1.12
C LEU A 148 -2.09 -1.13 2.35
N MET A 149 -2.89 -2.00 2.97
CA MET A 149 -3.69 -1.65 4.14
C MET A 149 -2.82 -1.16 5.30
N LYS A 150 -1.65 -1.78 5.53
CA LYS A 150 -0.72 -1.32 6.57
C LYS A 150 -0.11 0.03 6.28
N LEU A 151 0.26 0.30 5.04
CA LEU A 151 0.78 1.61 4.63
C LEU A 151 -0.29 2.70 4.79
N MET A 152 -1.53 2.41 4.38
CA MET A 152 -2.65 3.33 4.55
C MET A 152 -2.92 3.61 6.04
N TYR A 153 -2.97 2.58 6.88
CA TYR A 153 -3.20 2.77 8.32
C TYR A 153 -2.09 3.59 8.98
N LEU A 154 -0.82 3.32 8.63
CA LEU A 154 0.31 4.07 9.17
C LEU A 154 0.30 5.53 8.72
N ALA A 155 -0.17 5.84 7.51
CA ALA A 155 -0.37 7.21 7.05
C ALA A 155 -1.49 7.92 7.81
N GLU A 156 -2.63 7.25 7.98
CA GLU A 156 -3.75 7.79 8.76
C GLU A 156 -3.31 8.11 10.20
N ARG A 157 -2.62 7.15 10.84
CA ARG A 157 -2.04 7.29 12.18
C ARG A 157 -1.05 8.45 12.29
N GLU A 158 -0.19 8.61 11.29
CA GLU A 158 0.80 9.70 11.26
C GLU A 158 0.15 11.07 11.11
N SER A 159 -0.96 11.16 10.38
CA SER A 159 -1.76 12.39 10.29
C SER A 159 -2.35 12.79 11.64
N TYR A 160 -2.91 11.83 12.38
CA TYR A 160 -3.33 12.08 13.77
C TYR A 160 -2.18 12.56 14.64
N ARG A 161 -0.98 11.96 14.49
CA ARG A 161 0.20 12.34 15.28
C ARG A 161 0.63 13.78 15.02
N LEU A 162 0.62 14.22 13.76
CA LEU A 162 1.14 15.52 13.34
C LEU A 162 0.11 16.64 13.48
N TYR A 163 -1.13 16.36 13.13
CA TYR A 163 -2.16 17.38 12.95
C TYR A 163 -3.37 17.19 13.87
N GLY A 164 -3.46 16.06 14.58
CA GLY A 164 -4.66 15.71 15.33
C GLY A 164 -5.88 15.51 14.43
N ASP A 165 -5.66 15.17 13.15
CA ASP A 165 -6.71 15.09 12.13
C ASP A 165 -6.46 13.92 11.17
N PRO A 166 -7.50 13.21 10.67
CA PRO A 166 -7.32 12.12 9.72
C PRO A 166 -7.08 12.60 8.28
N ILE A 167 -6.45 11.74 7.46
CA ILE A 167 -6.39 11.94 6.00
C ILE A 167 -7.70 11.48 5.38
N ILE A 168 -8.05 10.21 5.60
CA ILE A 168 -9.19 9.52 4.98
C ILE A 168 -10.46 9.69 5.81
N GLY A 169 -10.34 9.76 7.13
CA GLY A 169 -11.48 9.85 8.06
C GLY A 169 -12.21 8.53 8.26
N ASP A 170 -11.53 7.41 7.98
CA ASP A 170 -12.07 6.06 8.15
C ASP A 170 -12.16 5.66 9.64
N ALA A 171 -13.03 4.70 9.93
CA ALA A 171 -13.04 4.03 11.22
C ALA A 171 -11.85 3.05 11.30
N LEU A 172 -11.10 3.13 12.40
CA LEU A 172 -9.97 2.25 12.65
C LEU A 172 -10.42 1.03 13.45
N VAL A 173 -9.95 -0.15 13.06
CA VAL A 173 -10.28 -1.40 13.76
C VAL A 173 -9.04 -2.30 13.88
N SER A 174 -8.88 -2.92 15.04
CA SER A 174 -7.99 -4.05 15.27
C SER A 174 -8.53 -5.28 14.55
N MET A 175 -7.68 -5.92 13.75
CA MET A 175 -7.92 -7.23 13.13
C MET A 175 -6.77 -8.19 13.48
N PRO A 176 -6.91 -9.52 13.23
CA PRO A 176 -5.89 -10.50 13.58
C PRO A 176 -4.52 -10.22 12.94
N ASN A 177 -4.52 -9.70 11.71
CA ASN A 177 -3.29 -9.27 11.02
C ASN A 177 -2.92 -7.81 11.30
N GLY A 178 -3.37 -7.24 12.42
CA GLY A 178 -3.06 -5.90 12.90
C GLY A 178 -4.18 -4.88 12.59
N PRO A 179 -3.97 -3.60 12.89
CA PRO A 179 -4.96 -2.55 12.69
C PRO A 179 -5.18 -2.24 11.19
N VAL A 180 -6.41 -1.85 10.84
CA VAL A 180 -6.83 -1.54 9.46
C VAL A 180 -7.82 -0.38 9.44
N LEU A 181 -7.99 0.23 8.26
CA LEU A 181 -9.10 1.15 7.98
C LEU A 181 -10.31 0.37 7.46
N SER A 182 -11.45 0.45 8.16
CA SER A 182 -12.58 -0.45 7.95
C SER A 182 -13.26 -0.25 6.60
N ALA A 183 -13.67 0.97 6.24
CA ALA A 183 -14.38 1.23 5.00
C ALA A 183 -13.47 1.04 3.78
N SER A 184 -12.19 1.39 3.90
CA SER A 184 -11.17 1.17 2.86
C SER A 184 -10.92 -0.32 2.63
N LEU A 185 -10.90 -1.14 3.68
CA LEU A 185 -10.81 -2.60 3.54
C LEU A 185 -12.06 -3.17 2.87
N ASN A 186 -13.24 -2.63 3.19
CA ASN A 186 -14.48 -3.00 2.52
C ASN A 186 -14.45 -2.63 1.03
N LEU A 187 -13.91 -1.46 0.66
CA LEU A 187 -13.73 -1.07 -0.75
C LEU A 187 -12.81 -2.05 -1.50
N ILE A 188 -11.73 -2.51 -0.87
CA ILE A 188 -10.81 -3.49 -1.45
C ILE A 188 -11.48 -4.87 -1.66
N ASN A 189 -12.31 -5.29 -0.71
CA ASN A 189 -12.93 -6.62 -0.71
C ASN A 189 -14.23 -6.70 -1.49
N ALA A 190 -14.91 -5.58 -1.71
CA ALA A 190 -16.12 -5.53 -2.50
C ALA A 190 -15.83 -5.84 -3.97
N THR A 191 -16.79 -6.44 -4.66
CA THR A 191 -16.80 -6.47 -6.13
C THR A 191 -17.30 -5.13 -6.68
N PRO A 192 -17.04 -4.79 -7.97
CA PRO A 192 -17.55 -3.55 -8.56
C PRO A 192 -19.08 -3.39 -8.47
N ASP A 193 -19.83 -4.48 -8.52
CA ASP A 193 -21.30 -4.49 -8.36
C ASP A 193 -21.76 -4.35 -6.91
N GLU A 194 -20.89 -4.60 -5.93
CA GLU A 194 -21.16 -4.35 -4.51
C GLU A 194 -20.81 -2.91 -4.08
N ARG A 195 -20.07 -2.16 -4.91
CA ARG A 195 -19.75 -0.74 -4.70
C ARG A 195 -20.83 0.17 -5.28
N ASP A 196 -20.81 1.42 -4.83
CA ASP A 196 -21.70 2.46 -5.34
C ASP A 196 -21.42 2.70 -6.85
N ASP A 197 -22.47 2.81 -7.67
CA ASP A 197 -22.31 3.04 -9.11
C ASP A 197 -21.50 4.32 -9.38
N GLY A 198 -20.46 4.21 -10.21
CA GLY A 198 -19.51 5.29 -10.48
C GLY A 198 -18.55 5.61 -9.32
N SER A 199 -18.34 4.67 -8.39
CA SER A 199 -17.36 4.75 -7.30
C SER A 199 -16.03 5.35 -7.76
N TYR A 200 -15.53 6.31 -6.99
CA TYR A 200 -14.26 6.95 -7.31
C TYR A 200 -13.08 5.99 -7.12
N TRP A 201 -13.22 5.03 -6.19
CA TRP A 201 -12.29 3.93 -6.04
C TRP A 201 -12.08 3.16 -7.35
N ASP A 202 -13.18 2.77 -8.01
CA ASP A 202 -13.14 2.03 -9.26
C ASP A 202 -12.50 2.81 -10.40
N LYS A 203 -12.50 4.13 -10.35
CA LYS A 203 -11.82 4.96 -11.37
C LYS A 203 -10.31 4.86 -11.29
N LEU A 204 -9.74 4.65 -10.11
CA LEU A 204 -8.29 4.65 -9.89
C LEU A 204 -7.69 3.25 -9.72
N ILE A 205 -8.43 2.34 -9.08
CA ILE A 205 -7.91 1.06 -8.63
C ILE A 205 -8.44 -0.05 -9.53
N ALA A 206 -7.56 -0.93 -9.99
CA ALA A 206 -7.94 -2.11 -10.76
C ALA A 206 -8.68 -3.11 -9.86
N GLU A 207 -9.47 -3.99 -10.48
CA GLU A 207 -10.01 -5.14 -9.77
C GLU A 207 -8.86 -5.98 -9.19
N ARG A 208 -9.08 -6.48 -7.97
CA ARG A 208 -8.10 -7.25 -7.23
C ARG A 208 -7.82 -8.58 -7.95
N GLU A 209 -6.54 -8.87 -8.18
CA GLU A 209 -6.09 -10.17 -8.71
C GLU A 209 -5.50 -11.01 -7.58
N ASP A 210 -6.22 -12.05 -7.15
CA ASP A 210 -5.89 -12.89 -6.00
C ASP A 210 -5.68 -12.08 -4.71
N ARG A 211 -4.43 -11.76 -4.34
CA ARG A 211 -4.07 -10.98 -3.14
C ARG A 211 -3.42 -9.64 -3.48
N TYR A 212 -3.30 -9.34 -4.76
CA TYR A 212 -2.57 -8.21 -5.28
C TYR A 212 -3.51 -7.09 -5.73
N MET A 213 -3.05 -5.87 -5.50
CA MET A 213 -3.72 -4.64 -5.91
C MET A 213 -2.85 -3.95 -6.95
N ALA A 214 -3.49 -3.28 -7.91
CA ALA A 214 -2.81 -2.51 -8.94
C ALA A 214 -3.58 -1.23 -9.24
N LEU A 215 -2.87 -0.23 -9.76
CA LEU A 215 -3.52 0.90 -10.42
C LEU A 215 -4.22 0.39 -11.67
N ARG A 216 -5.38 0.98 -11.96
CA ARG A 216 -6.03 0.76 -13.24
C ARG A 216 -5.14 1.34 -14.38
N PRO A 217 -4.96 0.63 -15.51
CA PRO A 217 -4.05 1.09 -16.57
C PRO A 217 -4.47 2.39 -17.27
N ASP A 218 -5.78 2.64 -17.35
CA ASP A 218 -6.40 3.75 -18.08
C ASP A 218 -6.80 4.95 -17.19
N THR A 219 -6.22 5.03 -15.98
CA THR A 219 -6.52 6.08 -14.99
C THR A 219 -6.04 7.47 -15.40
N GLY A 220 -4.99 7.54 -16.23
CA GLY A 220 -4.26 8.77 -16.52
C GLY A 220 -3.32 9.22 -15.40
N VAL A 221 -3.26 8.51 -14.27
CA VAL A 221 -2.34 8.82 -13.15
C VAL A 221 -0.94 8.32 -13.51
N THR A 222 -0.03 9.25 -13.70
CA THR A 222 1.37 9.00 -14.06
C THR A 222 2.35 9.49 -13.00
N SER A 223 1.95 10.47 -12.20
CA SER A 223 2.73 11.00 -11.09
C SER A 223 1.84 11.31 -9.87
N THR A 224 2.47 11.62 -8.75
CA THR A 224 1.75 11.95 -7.50
C THR A 224 1.00 13.27 -7.59
N GLU A 225 1.39 14.14 -8.52
CA GLU A 225 0.73 15.42 -8.81
C GLU A 225 -0.64 15.24 -9.50
N ASP A 226 -0.93 14.06 -10.04
CA ASP A 226 -2.24 13.74 -10.63
C ASP A 226 -3.30 13.40 -9.56
N LEU A 227 -2.91 13.30 -8.28
CA LEU A 227 -3.78 12.97 -7.14
C LEU A 227 -4.28 14.27 -6.48
N MET A 228 -5.42 14.77 -6.95
CA MET A 228 -5.89 16.15 -6.73
C MET A 228 -6.73 16.33 -5.45
N GLU A 229 -7.16 15.25 -4.81
CA GLU A 229 -7.93 15.27 -3.56
C GLU A 229 -7.00 15.23 -2.32
N LEU A 230 -5.71 14.93 -2.52
CA LEU A 230 -4.67 15.01 -1.49
C LEU A 230 -4.15 16.44 -1.32
N SER A 231 -4.09 16.91 -0.07
CA SER A 231 -3.40 18.16 0.24
C SER A 231 -1.88 17.99 0.21
N GLN A 232 -1.14 19.10 0.18
CA GLN A 232 0.32 19.08 0.29
C GLN A 232 0.80 18.37 1.58
N ALA A 233 0.10 18.58 2.70
CA ALA A 233 0.41 17.93 3.97
C ALA A 233 0.14 16.41 3.92
N ASP A 234 -0.95 16.00 3.27
CA ASP A 234 -1.26 14.58 3.03
C ASP A 234 -0.12 13.94 2.21
N ALA A 235 0.28 14.56 1.11
CA ALA A 235 1.37 14.06 0.25
C ALA A 235 2.70 13.91 1.01
N GLU A 236 3.06 14.88 1.86
CA GLU A 236 4.28 14.82 2.70
C GLU A 236 4.26 13.67 3.70
N ILE A 237 3.10 13.37 4.31
CA ILE A 237 2.93 12.19 5.17
C ILE A 237 3.12 10.92 4.34
N LEU A 238 2.47 10.81 3.18
CA LEU A 238 2.56 9.61 2.34
C LEU A 238 3.99 9.35 1.86
N GLU A 239 4.73 10.38 1.50
CA GLU A 239 6.16 10.26 1.16
C GLU A 239 6.99 9.79 2.36
N THR A 240 6.73 10.34 3.55
CA THR A 240 7.42 9.95 4.79
C THR A 240 7.16 8.48 5.12
N ILE A 241 5.91 8.04 5.03
CA ILE A 241 5.52 6.64 5.25
C ILE A 241 6.16 5.73 4.19
N TRP A 242 6.12 6.12 2.92
CA TRP A 242 6.73 5.33 1.86
C TRP A 242 8.25 5.21 2.02
N ALA A 243 8.93 6.29 2.40
CA ALA A 243 10.37 6.28 2.65
C ALA A 243 10.75 5.33 3.79
N ARG A 244 9.94 5.30 4.86
CA ARG A 244 10.19 4.47 6.06
C ARG A 244 9.77 3.01 5.91
N PHE A 245 8.67 2.76 5.21
CA PHE A 245 7.97 1.47 5.23
C PHE A 245 7.82 0.83 3.84
N GLY A 246 7.99 1.57 2.75
CA GLY A 246 7.69 1.08 1.39
C GLY A 246 8.56 -0.10 0.94
N THR A 247 9.77 -0.25 1.50
CA THR A 247 10.65 -1.39 1.22
C THR A 247 10.38 -2.63 2.09
N LYS A 248 9.54 -2.52 3.13
CA LYS A 248 9.22 -3.66 4.01
C LYS A 248 8.23 -4.62 3.36
N SER A 249 8.32 -5.90 3.73
CA SER A 249 7.34 -6.92 3.35
C SER A 249 6.01 -6.75 4.09
N ALA A 250 4.95 -7.44 3.65
CA ALA A 250 3.66 -7.37 4.35
C ALA A 250 3.76 -7.93 5.78
N LEU A 251 4.55 -8.99 5.95
CA LEU A 251 4.86 -9.58 7.25
C LEU A 251 5.59 -8.62 8.18
N GLN A 252 6.64 -7.96 7.68
CA GLN A 252 7.39 -6.98 8.49
C GLN A 252 6.51 -5.81 8.93
N LEU A 253 5.56 -5.39 8.10
CA LEU A 253 4.60 -4.35 8.48
C LEU A 253 3.56 -4.87 9.48
N ARG A 254 3.06 -6.09 9.31
CA ARG A 254 2.17 -6.73 10.29
C ARG A 254 2.86 -6.76 11.66
N ASP A 255 4.05 -7.32 11.73
CA ASP A 255 4.82 -7.47 12.97
C ASP A 255 5.13 -6.09 13.59
N TYR A 256 5.47 -5.10 12.75
CA TYR A 256 5.64 -3.72 13.20
C TYR A 256 4.36 -3.17 13.85
N THR A 257 3.19 -3.39 13.25
CA THR A 257 1.90 -2.92 13.78
C THR A 257 1.35 -3.73 14.95
N HIS A 258 1.89 -4.93 15.20
CA HIS A 258 1.57 -5.73 16.39
C HIS A 258 2.43 -5.38 17.59
N ASP A 259 3.59 -4.74 17.39
CA ASP A 259 4.44 -4.31 18.49
C ASP A 259 3.79 -3.11 19.23
N PRO A 260 3.43 -3.25 20.51
CA PRO A 260 2.80 -2.19 21.30
C PRO A 260 3.71 -0.97 21.50
N LYS A 261 5.02 -1.06 21.21
CA LYS A 261 5.90 0.11 21.17
C LYS A 261 5.64 1.02 19.96
N ASN A 262 5.10 0.46 18.88
CA ASN A 262 4.85 1.16 17.64
C ASN A 262 3.37 1.55 17.51
N CYS A 263 2.47 0.62 17.83
CA CYS A 263 1.03 0.78 17.74
C CYS A 263 0.37 0.27 19.05
N PRO A 264 0.55 0.99 20.18
CA PRO A 264 -0.04 0.62 21.48
C PRO A 264 -1.57 0.57 21.46
N GLU A 265 -2.21 1.23 20.49
CA GLU A 265 -3.66 1.22 20.33
C GLU A 265 -4.21 -0.08 19.71
N TRP A 266 -3.34 -0.94 19.16
CA TRP A 266 -3.77 -2.23 18.63
C TRP A 266 -3.87 -3.26 19.75
N GLU A 267 -5.06 -3.83 19.89
CA GLU A 267 -5.33 -4.99 20.75
C GLU A 267 -5.66 -6.23 19.90
N ASP A 268 -5.25 -7.41 20.35
CA ASP A 268 -5.58 -8.68 19.67
C ASP A 268 -7.09 -8.95 19.75
N PRO A 269 -7.80 -9.03 18.61
CA PRO A 269 -9.24 -9.19 18.60
C PRO A 269 -9.71 -10.63 18.77
N ASP A 270 -8.83 -11.59 19.06
CA ASP A 270 -9.15 -13.02 19.25
C ASP A 270 -9.96 -13.58 18.06
N GLY A 271 -9.44 -13.36 16.85
CA GLY A 271 -10.08 -13.81 15.60
C GLY A 271 -11.26 -12.95 15.12
N SER A 272 -11.67 -11.92 15.86
CA SER A 272 -12.76 -11.00 15.51
C SER A 272 -12.23 -9.65 15.00
N SER A 273 -12.96 -8.56 15.26
CA SER A 273 -12.53 -7.18 15.09
C SER A 273 -12.92 -6.33 16.30
N ILE A 274 -12.01 -5.47 16.77
CA ILE A 274 -12.25 -4.52 17.87
C ILE A 274 -12.07 -3.08 17.34
N PRO A 275 -12.99 -2.13 17.58
CA PRO A 275 -12.77 -0.72 17.27
C PRO A 275 -11.56 -0.15 17.97
N ILE A 276 -10.81 0.68 17.24
CA ILE A 276 -9.80 1.55 17.82
C ILE A 276 -10.44 2.92 17.97
N GLU A 277 -10.87 3.23 19.19
CA GLU A 277 -11.44 4.54 19.52
C GLU A 277 -10.40 5.65 19.31
N THR A 278 -10.87 6.84 18.91
CA THR A 278 -10.00 7.98 18.60
C THR A 278 -9.16 8.39 19.81
N GLU A 279 -9.75 8.33 21.01
CA GLU A 279 -9.09 8.55 22.29
C GLU A 279 -7.93 7.59 22.50
N THR A 280 -8.15 6.29 22.25
CA THR A 280 -7.14 5.24 22.40
C THR A 280 -5.98 5.47 21.45
N LEU A 281 -6.27 5.80 20.19
CA LEU A 281 -5.26 6.18 19.20
C LEU A 281 -4.43 7.39 19.67
N LEU A 282 -5.09 8.49 20.05
CA LEU A 282 -4.41 9.73 20.44
C LEU A 282 -3.56 9.54 21.70
N ARG A 283 -4.05 8.78 22.69
CA ARG A 283 -3.26 8.39 23.88
C ARG A 283 -2.05 7.56 23.49
N GLY A 284 -2.22 6.61 22.57
CA GLY A 284 -1.13 5.81 22.00
C GLY A 284 -0.09 6.63 21.23
N LEU A 285 -0.47 7.81 20.75
CA LEU A 285 0.41 8.81 20.12
C LEU A 285 1.06 9.78 21.11
N GLY A 286 0.72 9.68 22.41
CA GLY A 286 1.31 10.50 23.48
C GLY A 286 0.59 11.82 23.77
N PHE A 287 -0.64 12.00 23.31
CA PHE A 287 -1.45 13.19 23.62
C PHE A 287 -1.84 13.17 25.11
N SER A 288 -1.83 14.33 25.76
CA SER A 288 -2.36 14.49 27.13
C SER A 288 -3.89 14.39 27.15
N ASP A 289 -4.49 14.10 28.30
CA ASP A 289 -5.96 14.05 28.46
C ASP A 289 -6.66 15.29 27.88
N THR A 290 -6.13 16.46 28.20
CA THR A 290 -6.66 17.75 27.70
C THR A 290 -6.54 17.91 26.18
N GLN A 291 -5.47 17.38 25.57
CA GLN A 291 -5.30 17.39 24.12
C GLN A 291 -6.26 16.40 23.47
N VAL A 292 -6.41 15.20 24.04
CA VAL A 292 -7.35 14.18 23.57
C VAL A 292 -8.77 14.74 23.57
N GLU A 293 -9.24 15.31 24.69
CA GLU A 293 -10.57 15.90 24.80
C GLU A 293 -10.81 17.00 23.76
N ALA A 294 -9.85 17.93 23.59
CA ALA A 294 -9.98 19.02 22.63
C ALA A 294 -9.99 18.52 21.17
N THR A 295 -9.11 17.56 20.84
CA THR A 295 -9.02 16.99 19.49
C THR A 295 -10.27 16.18 19.15
N VAL A 296 -10.73 15.31 20.05
CA VAL A 296 -11.95 14.53 19.86
C VAL A 296 -13.16 15.43 19.68
N ALA A 297 -13.34 16.45 20.53
CA ALA A 297 -14.46 17.38 20.39
C ALA A 297 -14.47 18.10 19.03
N ASN A 298 -13.30 18.46 18.49
CA ASN A 298 -13.18 19.07 17.17
C ASN A 298 -13.57 18.08 16.05
N ILE A 299 -13.06 16.84 16.13
CA ILE A 299 -13.38 15.78 15.17
C ILE A 299 -14.87 15.47 15.18
N GLU A 300 -15.48 15.34 16.35
CA GLU A 300 -16.92 15.10 16.52
C GLU A 300 -17.77 16.24 15.95
N GLN A 301 -17.38 17.50 16.21
CA GLN A 301 -18.07 18.67 15.65
C GLN A 301 -18.05 18.64 14.11
N ARG A 302 -16.92 18.27 13.51
CA ARG A 302 -16.79 18.13 12.06
C ARG A 302 -17.57 16.94 11.52
N ALA A 303 -17.54 15.81 12.21
CA ALA A 303 -18.29 14.61 11.85
C ALA A 303 -19.79 14.90 11.87
N TRP A 304 -20.28 15.63 12.88
CA TRP A 304 -21.66 16.08 12.98
C TRP A 304 -22.04 17.00 11.81
N ALA A 305 -21.19 17.98 11.49
CA ALA A 305 -21.43 18.89 10.37
C ALA A 305 -21.44 18.14 9.02
N ALA A 306 -20.51 17.21 8.80
CA ALA A 306 -20.44 16.39 7.59
C ALA A 306 -21.66 15.47 7.45
N GLY A 307 -22.06 14.79 8.53
CA GLY A 307 -23.23 13.92 8.54
C GLY A 307 -24.53 14.66 8.24
N ASN A 308 -24.73 15.83 8.83
CA ASN A 308 -25.90 16.66 8.55
C ASN A 308 -25.92 17.18 7.11
N LEU A 309 -24.77 17.58 6.57
CA LEU A 309 -24.66 17.99 5.17
C LEU A 309 -25.02 16.84 4.21
N ALA A 310 -24.65 15.60 4.55
CA ALA A 310 -25.01 14.43 3.75
C ALA A 310 -26.52 14.17 3.77
N LEU A 311 -27.16 14.28 4.94
CA LEU A 311 -28.63 14.14 5.06
C LEU A 311 -29.38 15.18 4.22
N LEU A 312 -28.88 16.43 4.16
CA LEU A 312 -29.48 17.49 3.35
C LEU A 312 -29.34 17.29 1.84
N LYS A 313 -28.34 16.53 1.39
CA LYS A 313 -28.06 16.28 -0.04
C LYS A 313 -28.77 15.05 -0.61
N THR A 314 -29.42 14.25 0.23
CA THR A 314 -30.13 13.05 -0.22
C THR A 314 -31.52 13.46 -0.72
N PRO A 315 -31.87 13.27 -2.01
CA PRO A 315 -33.21 13.57 -2.49
C PRO A 315 -34.24 12.67 -1.79
N ALA A 316 -35.38 13.28 -1.42
CA ALA A 316 -36.50 12.60 -0.76
C ALA A 316 -37.21 11.59 -1.66
#